data_AF-A0A6P2EVJ3-F1
#
_entry.id   AF-A0A6P2EVJ3-F1
#
_cell.length_a   1.000
_cell.length_b   1.000
_cell.length_c   1.000
_cell.angle_alpha   90.00
_cell.angle_beta   90.00
_cell.angle_gamma   90.00
#
_symmetry.space_group_name_H-M   'P 1'
#
loop_
_entity.id
_entity.type
_entity.pdbx_description
1 polymer ?
#
loop_
_entity_poly.entity_id
_entity_poly.type
_entity_poly.pdbx_seq_one_letter_code
_entity_poly.pdbx_strand_id
1 'polypeptide(L)'
;MTIGLLEQLIDGARQLAGEEGRLHGGRIWHFEGGRSCPIGWDLCSQAVYVDLAFGEHDYGQPGGPGYADCRENCSHGMQPPPEDDL
;
A
#
# COMPACT_ATOMS: atom_id res chain seq x y z
N MET A 1 7.71 5.45 21.25
CA MET A 1 7.33 5.95 19.91
C MET A 1 7.05 4.71 19.07
N THR A 2 5.82 4.51 18.61
CA THR A 2 5.48 3.35 17.78
C THR A 2 6.00 3.59 16.36
N ILE A 3 6.44 2.52 15.69
CA ILE A 3 7.08 2.58 14.34
C ILE A 3 6.23 3.39 13.35
N GLY A 4 4.91 3.25 13.39
CA GLY A 4 4.01 3.99 12.49
C GLY A 4 4.00 5.51 12.64
N LEU A 5 4.28 6.07 13.84
CA LEU A 5 4.35 7.53 14.00
C LEU A 5 5.61 8.10 13.33
N LEU A 6 6.73 7.37 13.42
CA LEU A 6 7.97 7.78 12.75
C LEU A 6 7.81 7.75 11.23
N GLU A 7 7.17 6.72 10.70
CA GLU A 7 6.89 6.61 9.26
C GLU A 7 6.05 7.79 8.76
N GLN A 8 4.97 8.14 9.48
CA GLN A 8 4.14 9.29 9.15
C GLN A 8 4.90 10.63 9.15
N LEU A 9 5.81 10.83 10.12
CA LEU A 9 6.61 12.04 10.19
C LEU A 9 7.61 12.13 9.04
N ILE A 10 8.24 11.01 8.67
CA ILE A 10 9.16 10.96 7.54
C ILE A 10 8.42 11.21 6.23
N ASP A 11 7.26 10.59 6.04
CA ASP A 11 6.41 10.82 4.86
C ASP A 11 5.96 12.28 4.76
N GLY A 12 5.54 12.88 5.88
CA GLY A 12 5.17 14.29 5.92
C GLY A 12 6.35 15.21 5.55
N ALA A 13 7.55 14.94 6.05
CA ALA A 13 8.75 15.70 5.71
C ALA A 13 9.13 15.57 4.22
N ARG A 14 9.01 14.37 3.64
CA ARG A 14 9.27 14.11 2.21
C ARG A 14 8.29 14.87 1.32
N GLN A 15 6.99 14.83 1.62
CA GLN A 15 5.98 15.59 0.89
C GLN A 15 6.27 17.10 0.93
N LEU A 16 6.66 17.64 2.09
CA LEU A 16 7.06 19.04 2.20
C LEU A 16 8.31 19.39 1.38
N ALA A 17 9.22 18.43 1.21
CA ALA A 17 10.41 18.58 0.36
C ALA A 17 10.12 18.38 -1.15
N GLY A 18 8.89 18.00 -1.52
CA GLY A 18 8.54 17.65 -2.90
C GLY A 18 9.12 16.31 -3.36
N GLU A 19 9.51 15.44 -2.43
CA GLU A 19 9.97 14.08 -2.74
C GLU A 19 8.77 13.13 -2.88
N GLU A 20 8.86 12.21 -3.83
CA GLU A 20 7.87 11.16 -4.02
C GLU A 20 8.17 9.92 -3.17
N GLY A 21 7.14 9.12 -2.94
CA GLY A 21 7.21 7.83 -2.27
C GLY A 21 6.89 7.83 -0.77
N ARG A 22 6.44 6.68 -0.29
CA ARG A 22 5.98 6.40 1.07
C ARG A 22 6.99 5.52 1.81
N LEU A 23 7.24 5.79 3.08
CA LEU A 23 8.03 4.95 3.96
C LEU A 23 7.17 3.81 4.51
N HIS A 24 7.61 2.58 4.31
CA HIS A 24 6.98 1.40 4.90
C HIS A 24 8.04 0.34 5.18
N GLY A 25 8.08 -0.14 6.43
CA GLY A 25 9.03 -1.18 6.82
C GLY A 25 10.50 -0.74 6.68
N GLY A 26 10.76 0.56 6.82
CA GLY A 26 12.10 1.15 6.65
C GLY A 26 12.58 1.31 5.21
N ARG A 27 11.71 1.10 4.21
CA ARG A 27 11.99 1.26 2.78
C ARG A 27 11.11 2.34 2.17
N ILE A 28 11.61 3.04 1.15
CA ILE A 28 10.84 4.06 0.42
C ILE A 28 10.25 3.42 -0.83
N TRP A 29 8.94 3.54 -0.96
CA TRP A 29 8.14 2.91 -2.00
C TRP A 29 7.48 3.96 -2.88
N HIS A 30 7.70 3.89 -4.19
CA HIS A 30 7.06 4.77 -5.17
C HIS A 30 5.83 4.08 -5.77
N PHE A 31 4.75 4.84 -5.93
CA PHE A 31 3.49 4.34 -6.50
C PHE A 31 3.58 4.30 -8.03
N GLU A 32 3.43 3.13 -8.63
CA GLU A 32 3.49 2.96 -10.09
C GLU A 32 2.11 2.76 -10.75
N GLY A 33 1.07 2.45 -9.96
CA GLY A 33 -0.27 2.27 -10.51
C GLY A 33 -1.17 1.41 -9.63
N GLY A 34 -2.34 1.07 -10.17
CA GLY A 34 -3.34 0.23 -9.50
C GLY A 34 -3.62 -1.06 -10.28
N ARG A 35 -3.90 -2.13 -9.54
CA ARG A 35 -4.44 -3.41 -10.03
C ARG A 35 -5.70 -3.78 -9.25
N SER A 36 -6.42 -4.80 -9.71
CA SER A 36 -7.52 -5.40 -8.94
C SER A 36 -6.98 -5.91 -7.61
N CYS A 37 -7.69 -5.60 -6.51
CA CYS A 37 -7.28 -6.11 -5.21
C CYS A 37 -7.42 -7.65 -5.19
N PRO A 38 -6.39 -8.37 -4.68
CA PRO A 38 -6.40 -9.84 -4.66
C PRO A 38 -7.54 -10.47 -3.84
N ILE A 39 -8.32 -9.65 -3.13
CA ILE A 39 -9.47 -10.06 -2.32
C ILE A 39 -10.73 -10.25 -3.17
N GLY A 40 -10.75 -9.76 -4.42
CA GLY A 40 -11.83 -10.04 -5.38
C GLY A 40 -12.99 -9.04 -5.38
N TRP A 41 -12.98 -8.01 -4.53
CA TRP A 41 -13.96 -6.92 -4.62
C TRP A 41 -13.61 -5.96 -5.75
N ASP A 42 -14.54 -5.74 -6.69
CA ASP A 42 -14.37 -4.80 -7.81
C ASP A 42 -14.14 -3.34 -7.37
N LEU A 43 -14.64 -2.99 -6.18
CA LEU A 43 -14.49 -1.65 -5.60
C LEU A 43 -13.22 -1.49 -4.77
N CYS A 44 -12.42 -2.55 -4.61
CA CYS A 44 -11.15 -2.50 -3.91
C CYS A 44 -9.99 -2.55 -4.92
N SER A 45 -9.22 -1.47 -5.00
CA SER A 45 -7.99 -1.42 -5.78
C SER A 45 -6.79 -1.75 -4.90
N GLN A 46 -5.79 -2.35 -5.53
CA GLN A 46 -4.50 -2.67 -4.92
C GLN A 46 -3.45 -1.80 -5.59
N ALA A 47 -2.84 -0.88 -4.84
CA ALA A 47 -1.71 -0.10 -5.30
C ALA A 47 -0.50 -1.02 -5.58
N VAL A 48 0.21 -0.75 -6.66
CA VAL A 48 1.50 -1.35 -6.99
C VAL A 48 2.58 -0.36 -6.61
N TYR A 49 3.55 -0.84 -5.84
CA TYR A 49 4.67 -0.03 -5.41
C TYR A 49 5.99 -0.62 -5.89
N VAL A 50 6.98 0.24 -6.13
CA VAL A 50 8.37 -0.15 -6.38
C VAL A 50 9.27 0.42 -5.29
N ASP A 51 10.15 -0.41 -4.74
CA ASP A 51 11.21 0.01 -3.82
C ASP A 51 12.21 0.87 -4.60
N LEU A 52 12.36 2.14 -4.22
CA LEU A 52 13.22 3.08 -4.93
C LEU A 52 14.71 2.73 -4.83
N ALA A 53 15.13 1.97 -3.82
CA ALA A 53 16.52 1.61 -3.63
C ALA A 53 16.90 0.33 -4.41
N PHE A 54 15.98 -0.64 -4.51
CA PHE A 54 16.29 -1.97 -5.04
C PHE A 54 15.49 -2.38 -6.29
N GLY A 55 14.44 -1.64 -6.65
CA GLY A 55 13.56 -1.96 -7.78
C GLY A 55 12.58 -3.12 -7.52
N GLU A 56 12.47 -3.58 -6.28
CA GLU A 56 11.55 -4.65 -5.88
C GLU A 56 10.10 -4.16 -5.97
N HIS A 57 9.22 -4.94 -6.58
CA HIS A 57 7.81 -4.57 -6.70
C HIS A 57 6.98 -5.24 -5.59
N ASP A 58 6.15 -4.45 -4.93
CA ASP A 58 5.05 -4.94 -4.10
C ASP A 58 3.77 -4.96 -4.93
N TYR A 59 3.24 -6.17 -5.09
CA TYR A 59 2.03 -6.46 -5.85
C TYR A 59 0.82 -6.70 -4.94
N GLY A 60 0.90 -6.34 -3.66
CA GLY A 60 -0.14 -6.56 -2.66
C GLY A 60 0.06 -7.83 -1.82
N GLN A 61 1.29 -8.34 -1.72
CA GLN A 61 1.57 -9.48 -0.84
C GLN A 61 1.48 -9.05 0.64
N PRO A 62 1.01 -9.93 1.55
CA PRO A 62 0.94 -9.61 2.97
C PRO A 62 2.26 -9.07 3.53
N GLY A 63 2.19 -7.91 4.19
CA GLY A 63 3.34 -7.26 4.82
C GLY A 63 3.99 -6.15 3.99
N GLY A 64 3.53 -5.90 2.76
CA GLY A 64 3.96 -4.76 1.95
C GLY A 64 3.00 -3.55 1.99
N PRO A 65 3.45 -2.37 1.54
CA PRO A 65 2.61 -1.15 1.47
C PRO A 65 1.35 -1.34 0.62
N GLY A 66 1.42 -2.13 -0.44
CA GLY A 66 0.27 -2.48 -1.26
C GLY A 66 -0.80 -3.18 -0.43
N TYR A 67 -0.44 -4.24 0.28
CA TYR A 67 -1.40 -4.95 1.11
C TYR A 67 -1.98 -4.04 2.21
N ALA A 68 -1.17 -3.16 2.79
CA ALA A 68 -1.63 -2.14 3.73
C ALA A 68 -2.63 -1.16 3.09
N ASP A 69 -2.38 -0.73 1.86
CA ASP A 69 -3.26 0.17 1.11
C ASP A 69 -4.62 -0.44 0.80
N CYS A 70 -4.66 -1.70 0.32
CA CYS A 70 -5.95 -2.36 0.10
C CYS A 70 -6.67 -2.54 1.46
N ARG A 71 -5.95 -2.80 2.57
CA ARG A 71 -6.55 -2.87 3.92
C ARG A 71 -7.18 -1.57 4.39
N GLU A 72 -6.51 -0.45 4.16
CA GLU A 72 -6.94 0.87 4.62
C GLU A 72 -8.13 1.39 3.80
N ASN A 73 -8.20 1.05 2.51
CA ASN A 73 -9.18 1.61 1.59
C ASN A 73 -10.33 0.65 1.21
N CYS A 74 -10.19 -0.65 1.44
CA CYS A 74 -11.26 -1.61 1.14
C CYS A 74 -12.33 -1.61 2.23
N SER A 75 -13.55 -1.20 1.87
CA SER A 75 -14.73 -1.10 2.76
C SER A 75 -15.16 -2.44 3.39
N HIS A 76 -14.68 -3.57 2.86
CA HIS A 76 -15.05 -4.92 3.28
C HIS A 76 -14.08 -5.55 4.30
N GLY A 77 -13.14 -4.79 4.86
CA GLY A 77 -12.34 -5.22 6.01
C GLY A 77 -11.52 -6.49 5.78
N MET A 78 -11.06 -6.72 4.55
CA MET A 78 -10.33 -7.91 4.10
C MET A 78 -11.10 -9.22 4.02
N GLN A 79 -12.43 -9.19 4.11
CA GLN A 79 -13.22 -10.38 3.83
C GLN A 79 -13.33 -10.53 2.31
N PRO A 80 -13.10 -11.73 1.74
CA PRO A 80 -13.43 -11.98 0.34
C PRO A 80 -14.94 -11.76 0.12
N PRO A 81 -15.37 -11.42 -1.12
CA PRO A 81 -16.78 -11.37 -1.43
C PRO A 81 -17.45 -12.73 -1.14
N PRO A 82 -18.74 -12.72 -0.75
CA PRO A 82 -19.53 -13.94 -0.68
C PRO A 82 -19.42 -14.71 -2.00
N GLU A 83 -19.43 -16.04 -1.93
CA GLU A 83 -19.29 -16.90 -3.13
C GLU A 83 -20.37 -16.63 -4.21
N ASP A 84 -21.50 -16.04 -3.81
CA ASP A 84 -22.61 -15.68 -4.70
C ASP A 84 -22.37 -14.37 -5.51
N ASP A 85 -21.31 -13.62 -5.19
CA ASP A 85 -20.96 -12.32 -5.80
C ASP A 85 -19.66 -12.40 -6.65
N LEU A 86 -19.13 -13.61 -6.91
CA LEU A 86 -17.99 -13.89 -7.81
C LEU A 86 -18.43 -14.24 -9.24
#